data_AF-A0A9X1XTU8-F1
#
_entry.id   AF-A0A9X1XTU8-F1
#
_cell.length_a   1.000
_cell.length_b   1.000
_cell.length_c   1.000
_cell.angle_alpha   90.00
_cell.angle_beta   90.00
_cell.angle_gamma   90.00
#
_symmetry.space_group_name_H-M   'P 1'
#
loop_
_entity.id
_entity.type
_entity.pdbx_description
1 polymer ?
#
loop_
_entity_poly.entity_id
_entity_poly.type
_entity_poly.pdbx_seq_one_letter_code
_entity_poly.pdbx_strand_id
1 'polypeptide(L)'
;MENNISVFSTYEALLEELKELNAETQNKVISDEPDAFITQNINFFTKSFMITLCAYLESFLKDITMTIIDNTNQKLANSKITHNLVKWSILKKKELGELNDNDLLFEDLTIKITKKELDEFISGSPYKTEKLFKKIGIKLYEDIVYKEQKEKVISIVEKRNKIVHHNDSASDISFSDIQTNIDTINSYMKNINSIIKAELVK
;
A
#
# COMPACT_ATOMS: atom_id res chain seq x y z
N MET A 1 -19.42 1.56 -11.09
CA MET A 1 -18.63 0.32 -10.82
C MET A 1 -17.33 0.24 -11.62
N GLU A 2 -16.99 1.21 -12.49
CA GLU A 2 -15.80 1.14 -13.37
C GLU A 2 -14.44 1.53 -12.75
N ASN A 3 -14.39 2.15 -11.56
CA ASN A 3 -13.11 2.67 -11.02
C ASN A 3 -12.17 1.63 -10.38
N ASN A 4 -12.63 0.42 -10.06
CA ASN A 4 -11.82 -0.62 -9.40
C ASN A 4 -10.88 -1.40 -10.34
N ILE A 5 -11.02 -1.22 -11.65
CA ILE A 5 -10.14 -1.83 -12.65
C ILE A 5 -8.80 -1.09 -12.76
N SER A 6 -8.65 0.10 -12.13
CA SER A 6 -7.51 1.00 -12.39
C SER A 6 -6.29 0.87 -11.47
N VAL A 7 -6.46 0.69 -10.15
CA VAL A 7 -5.35 0.85 -9.20
C VAL A 7 -4.32 -0.27 -9.34
N PHE A 8 -4.73 -1.54 -9.19
CA PHE A 8 -3.79 -2.66 -9.27
C PHE A 8 -3.07 -2.70 -10.62
N SER A 9 -3.78 -2.56 -11.74
CA SER A 9 -3.18 -2.58 -13.08
C SER A 9 -2.17 -1.45 -13.29
N THR A 10 -2.40 -0.27 -12.69
CA THR A 10 -1.42 0.84 -12.73
C THR A 10 -0.11 0.43 -12.06
N TYR A 11 -0.17 -0.13 -10.86
CA TYR A 11 1.04 -0.49 -10.13
C TYR A 11 1.67 -1.81 -10.63
N GLU A 12 0.88 -2.72 -11.20
CA GLU A 12 1.39 -3.90 -11.90
C GLU A 12 2.25 -3.49 -13.09
N ALA A 13 1.80 -2.51 -13.89
CA ALA A 13 2.60 -1.95 -14.99
C ALA A 13 3.90 -1.30 -14.49
N LEU A 14 3.83 -0.51 -13.41
CA LEU A 14 5.03 0.10 -12.79
C LEU A 14 6.03 -0.95 -12.27
N LEU A 15 5.54 -2.07 -11.73
CA LEU A 15 6.39 -3.17 -11.30
C LEU A 15 7.01 -3.90 -12.48
N GLU A 16 6.28 -4.08 -13.58
CA GLU A 16 6.82 -4.70 -14.80
C GLU A 16 7.91 -3.82 -15.43
N GLU A 17 7.70 -2.50 -15.51
CA GLU A 17 8.74 -1.56 -15.97
C GLU A 17 9.99 -1.62 -15.08
N LEU A 18 9.81 -1.70 -13.74
CA LEU A 18 10.93 -1.86 -12.81
C LEU A 18 11.66 -3.19 -13.02
N LYS A 19 10.91 -4.25 -13.34
CA LYS A 19 11.40 -5.60 -13.62
C LYS A 19 12.28 -5.62 -14.87
N GLU A 20 11.79 -5.00 -15.95
CA GLU A 20 12.49 -4.85 -17.22
C GLU A 20 13.78 -4.03 -17.03
N LEU A 21 13.70 -2.88 -16.36
CA LEU A 21 14.86 -2.03 -16.10
C LEU A 21 15.93 -2.75 -15.26
N ASN A 22 15.52 -3.52 -14.25
CA ASN A 22 16.43 -4.31 -13.43
C ASN A 22 17.09 -5.44 -14.27
N ALA A 23 16.35 -6.09 -15.17
CA ALA A 23 16.89 -7.11 -16.07
C ALA A 23 17.90 -6.51 -17.06
N GLU A 24 17.59 -5.36 -17.66
CA GLU A 24 18.50 -4.66 -18.55
C GLU A 24 19.78 -4.23 -17.81
N THR A 25 19.64 -3.72 -16.59
CA THR A 25 20.78 -3.34 -15.74
C THR A 25 21.64 -4.55 -15.40
N GLN A 26 21.03 -5.67 -15.05
CA GLN A 26 21.74 -6.93 -14.80
C GLN A 26 22.51 -7.38 -16.04
N ASN A 27 21.87 -7.37 -17.22
CA ASN A 27 22.49 -7.79 -18.48
C ASN A 27 23.71 -6.93 -18.82
N LYS A 28 23.68 -5.62 -18.55
CA LYS A 28 24.83 -4.72 -18.74
C LYS A 28 26.00 -4.99 -17.79
N VAL A 29 25.78 -5.68 -16.68
CA VAL A 29 26.84 -6.06 -15.74
C VAL A 29 27.46 -7.42 -16.08
N ILE A 30 26.66 -8.35 -16.62
CA ILE A 30 27.09 -9.73 -16.91
C ILE A 30 27.45 -9.97 -18.39
N SER A 31 27.37 -8.95 -19.25
CA SER A 31 27.73 -9.04 -20.67
C SER A 31 29.22 -9.28 -20.89
N ASP A 32 29.59 -9.77 -22.08
CA ASP A 32 31.00 -9.95 -22.48
C ASP A 32 31.77 -8.63 -22.49
N GLU A 33 31.08 -7.51 -22.76
CA GLU A 33 31.56 -6.15 -22.56
C GLU A 33 30.70 -5.46 -21.48
N PRO A 34 31.06 -5.54 -20.19
CA PRO A 34 30.30 -4.93 -19.11
C PRO A 34 30.32 -3.40 -19.16
N ASP A 35 29.19 -2.79 -18.82
CA ASP A 35 29.10 -1.35 -18.61
C ASP A 35 29.90 -0.96 -17.35
N ALA A 36 30.98 -0.21 -17.56
CA ALA A 36 31.89 0.19 -16.49
C ALA A 36 31.22 1.11 -15.45
N PHE A 37 30.31 1.98 -15.88
CA PHE A 37 29.60 2.88 -14.97
C PHE A 37 28.65 2.09 -14.07
N ILE A 38 27.85 1.19 -14.65
CA ILE A 38 26.93 0.36 -13.87
C ILE A 38 27.70 -0.57 -12.94
N THR A 39 28.75 -1.22 -13.44
CA THR A 39 29.58 -2.15 -12.66
C THR A 39 30.23 -1.47 -11.45
N GLN A 40 30.72 -0.24 -11.61
CA GLN A 40 31.29 0.54 -10.51
C GLN A 40 30.24 1.04 -9.51
N ASN A 41 28.97 1.07 -9.90
CA ASN A 41 27.87 1.65 -9.14
C ASN A 41 26.75 0.64 -8.80
N ILE A 42 27.02 -0.67 -8.82
CA ILE A 42 26.00 -1.73 -8.57
C ILE A 42 25.20 -1.46 -7.28
N ASN A 43 25.89 -1.13 -6.19
CA ASN A 43 25.26 -0.83 -4.90
C ASN A 43 24.26 0.33 -5.00
N PHE A 44 24.53 1.35 -5.81
CA PHE A 44 23.59 2.45 -6.03
C PHE A 44 22.34 1.97 -6.75
N PHE A 45 22.49 1.20 -7.84
CA PHE A 45 21.36 0.68 -8.59
C PHE A 45 20.48 -0.26 -7.76
N THR A 46 21.08 -1.22 -7.05
CA THR A 46 20.34 -2.14 -6.17
C THR A 46 19.57 -1.38 -5.08
N LYS A 47 20.17 -0.34 -4.46
CA LYS A 47 19.48 0.52 -3.49
C LYS A 47 18.28 1.21 -4.12
N SER A 48 18.48 1.83 -5.29
CA SER A 48 17.43 2.52 -6.03
C SER A 48 16.27 1.59 -6.36
N PHE A 49 16.53 0.38 -6.86
CA PHE A 49 15.47 -0.60 -7.13
C PHE A 49 14.68 -1.00 -5.88
N MET A 50 15.35 -1.27 -4.75
CA MET A 50 14.68 -1.61 -3.49
C MET A 50 13.81 -0.47 -2.95
N ILE A 51 14.30 0.77 -3.04
CA ILE A 51 13.56 1.96 -2.59
C ILE A 51 12.32 2.15 -3.46
N THR A 52 12.48 2.11 -4.79
CA THR A 52 11.38 2.27 -5.75
C THR A 52 10.33 1.18 -5.59
N LEU A 53 10.75 -0.09 -5.43
CA LEU A 53 9.85 -1.21 -5.19
C LEU A 53 8.93 -0.98 -3.98
N CYS A 54 9.51 -0.57 -2.85
CA CYS A 54 8.73 -0.30 -1.64
C CYS A 54 7.86 0.96 -1.77
N ALA A 55 8.31 1.97 -2.51
CA ALA A 55 7.51 3.17 -2.77
C ALA A 55 6.27 2.87 -3.61
N TYR A 56 6.37 1.96 -4.59
CA TYR A 56 5.23 1.47 -5.35
C TYR A 56 4.25 0.69 -4.48
N LEU A 57 4.74 -0.20 -3.61
CA LEU A 57 3.89 -0.89 -2.64
C LEU A 57 3.13 0.09 -1.74
N GLU A 58 3.83 1.09 -1.17
CA GLU A 58 3.24 2.10 -0.29
C GLU A 58 2.15 2.90 -1.01
N SER A 59 2.43 3.31 -2.25
CA SER A 59 1.50 4.11 -3.05
C SER A 59 0.27 3.28 -3.47
N PHE A 60 0.46 2.01 -3.82
CA PHE A 60 -0.63 1.07 -4.05
C PHE A 60 -1.53 0.92 -2.83
N LEU A 61 -0.95 0.66 -1.65
CA LEU A 61 -1.71 0.49 -0.41
C LEU A 61 -2.52 1.75 -0.07
N LYS A 62 -1.97 2.93 -0.35
CA LYS A 62 -2.64 4.22 -0.18
C LYS A 62 -3.83 4.38 -1.11
N ASP A 63 -3.63 4.15 -2.41
CA ASP A 63 -4.67 4.35 -3.41
C ASP A 63 -5.79 3.31 -3.30
N ILE A 64 -5.46 2.06 -2.98
CA ILE A 64 -6.48 1.02 -2.79
C ILE A 64 -7.29 1.28 -1.51
N THR A 65 -6.67 1.85 -0.47
CA THR A 65 -7.37 2.31 0.75
C THR A 65 -8.33 3.45 0.44
N MET A 66 -7.92 4.44 -0.36
CA MET A 66 -8.82 5.51 -0.80
C MET A 66 -9.99 4.97 -1.62
N THR A 67 -9.75 3.96 -2.46
CA THR A 67 -10.82 3.35 -3.24
C THR A 67 -11.91 2.74 -2.34
N ILE A 68 -11.54 2.16 -1.20
CA ILE A 68 -12.48 1.65 -0.20
C ILE A 68 -13.27 2.78 0.45
N ILE A 69 -12.58 3.86 0.84
CA ILE A 69 -13.21 5.06 1.45
C ILE A 69 -14.21 5.69 0.47
N ASP A 70 -13.81 5.87 -0.79
CA ASP A 70 -14.64 6.47 -1.83
C ASP A 70 -15.87 5.63 -2.13
N ASN A 71 -15.71 4.30 -2.24
CA ASN A 71 -16.84 3.39 -2.41
C ASN A 71 -17.79 3.43 -1.20
N THR A 72 -17.25 3.54 0.02
CA THR A 72 -18.06 3.66 1.23
C THR A 72 -18.83 4.99 1.25
N ASN A 73 -18.18 6.10 0.86
CA ASN A 73 -18.84 7.39 0.70
C ASN A 73 -19.96 7.36 -0.35
N GLN A 74 -19.78 6.64 -1.46
CA GLN A 74 -20.85 6.42 -2.44
C GLN A 74 -22.04 5.66 -1.82
N LYS A 75 -21.78 4.61 -1.04
CA LYS A 75 -22.85 3.86 -0.31
C LYS A 75 -23.56 4.75 0.72
N LEU A 76 -22.83 5.60 1.44
CA LEU A 76 -23.40 6.54 2.41
C LEU A 76 -24.28 7.60 1.74
N ALA A 77 -23.81 8.19 0.63
CA ALA A 77 -24.58 9.17 -0.13
C ALA A 77 -25.91 8.60 -0.66
N ASN A 78 -25.92 7.31 -1.03
CA ASN A 78 -27.14 6.64 -1.50
C ASN A 78 -28.11 6.30 -0.36
N SER A 79 -27.61 6.04 0.85
CA SER A 79 -28.44 5.67 2.01
C SER A 79 -28.93 6.86 2.83
N LYS A 80 -28.36 8.06 2.64
CA LYS A 80 -28.75 9.32 3.31
C LYS A 80 -28.80 9.20 4.83
N ILE A 81 -27.82 8.51 5.40
CA ILE A 81 -27.70 8.36 6.85
C ILE A 81 -27.34 9.73 7.44
N THR A 82 -28.11 10.22 8.41
CA THR A 82 -27.89 11.53 9.03
C THR A 82 -26.61 11.55 9.88
N HIS A 83 -25.77 12.57 9.70
CA HIS A 83 -24.52 12.75 10.46
C HIS A 83 -24.75 12.71 11.99
N ASN A 84 -25.69 13.52 12.47
CA ASN A 84 -25.98 13.66 13.90
C ASN A 84 -26.44 12.36 14.57
N LEU A 85 -27.17 11.50 13.84
CA LEU A 85 -27.65 10.23 14.37
C LEU A 85 -26.48 9.28 14.65
N VAL A 86 -25.53 9.18 13.71
CA VAL A 86 -24.34 8.34 13.91
C VAL A 86 -23.44 8.92 14.99
N LYS A 87 -23.25 10.25 15.01
CA LYS A 87 -22.50 10.93 16.08
C LYS A 87 -23.09 10.63 17.46
N TRP A 88 -24.42 10.62 17.60
CA TRP A 88 -25.07 10.23 18.84
C TRP A 88 -24.81 8.76 19.21
N SER A 89 -24.79 7.85 18.24
CA SER A 89 -24.59 6.42 18.50
C SER A 89 -23.20 6.06 19.04
N ILE A 90 -22.16 6.85 18.72
CA ILE A 90 -20.76 6.53 19.04
C ILE A 90 -20.23 7.27 20.27
N LEU A 91 -20.78 8.45 20.57
CA LEU A 91 -20.33 9.28 21.70
C LEU A 91 -20.88 8.76 23.02
N LYS A 92 -20.08 8.89 24.08
CA LYS A 92 -20.54 8.57 25.44
C LYS A 92 -21.48 9.66 25.94
N LYS A 93 -22.36 9.30 26.88
CA LYS A 93 -23.37 10.23 27.46
C LYS A 93 -22.78 11.56 27.94
N LYS A 94 -21.54 11.56 28.47
CA LYS A 94 -20.85 12.77 28.92
C LYS A 94 -20.46 13.69 27.74
N GLU A 95 -19.89 13.12 26.68
CA GLU A 95 -19.43 13.83 25.48
C GLU A 95 -20.61 14.40 24.68
N LEU A 96 -21.75 13.71 24.69
CA LEU A 96 -23.00 14.18 24.10
C LEU A 96 -23.51 15.49 24.71
N GLY A 97 -23.36 15.67 26.01
CA GLY A 97 -23.74 16.91 26.70
C GLY A 97 -22.80 18.09 26.44
N GLU A 98 -21.64 17.82 25.81
CA GLU A 98 -20.60 18.82 25.50
C GLU A 98 -20.61 19.22 24.01
N LEU A 99 -21.53 18.67 23.19
CA LEU A 99 -21.68 19.04 21.79
C LEU A 99 -22.19 20.48 21.65
N ASN A 100 -21.49 21.29 20.87
CA ASN A 100 -21.91 22.65 20.50
C ASN A 100 -22.59 22.68 19.13
N ASP A 101 -23.10 23.84 18.72
CA ASP A 101 -23.79 23.99 17.44
C ASP A 101 -22.91 23.70 16.22
N ASN A 102 -21.58 23.88 16.30
CA ASN A 102 -20.66 23.52 15.21
C ASN A 102 -20.47 22.00 15.07
N ASP A 103 -20.80 21.25 16.13
CA ASP A 103 -20.71 19.79 16.14
C ASP A 103 -21.98 19.10 15.61
N LEU A 104 -23.11 19.81 15.57
CA LEU A 104 -24.40 19.30 15.12
C LEU A 104 -24.69 19.82 13.71
N LEU A 105 -24.36 19.00 12.72
CA LEU A 105 -24.45 19.38 11.30
C LEU A 105 -25.69 18.74 10.67
N PHE A 106 -26.50 19.57 10.00
CA PHE A 106 -27.63 19.11 9.17
C PHE A 106 -27.14 18.62 7.80
N GLU A 107 -26.27 17.61 7.81
CA GLU A 107 -25.71 16.99 6.61
C GLU A 107 -25.82 15.45 6.65
N ASP A 108 -25.70 14.84 5.47
CA ASP A 108 -25.54 13.40 5.34
C ASP A 108 -24.16 12.96 5.83
N LEU A 109 -24.07 11.78 6.42
CA LEU A 109 -22.81 11.21 6.91
C LEU A 109 -21.84 11.03 5.75
N THR A 110 -20.64 11.58 5.91
CA THR A 110 -19.53 11.41 4.98
C THR A 110 -18.26 11.09 5.75
N ILE A 111 -17.42 10.23 5.17
CA ILE A 111 -16.07 9.93 5.65
C ILE A 111 -15.14 10.98 5.05
N LYS A 112 -14.58 11.85 5.89
CA LYS A 112 -13.72 12.99 5.49
C LYS A 112 -12.22 12.66 5.50
N ILE A 113 -11.85 11.37 5.44
CA ILE A 113 -10.45 10.93 5.42
C ILE A 113 -9.81 11.29 4.08
N THR A 114 -8.70 12.01 4.14
CA THR A 114 -7.93 12.45 2.97
C THR A 114 -6.73 11.53 2.70
N LYS A 115 -6.22 11.57 1.46
CA LYS A 115 -4.94 10.91 1.10
C LYS A 115 -3.80 11.31 2.03
N LYS A 116 -3.77 12.57 2.48
CA LYS A 116 -2.71 13.07 3.37
C LYS A 116 -2.77 12.44 4.76
N GLU A 117 -3.98 12.25 5.31
CA GLU A 117 -4.14 11.59 6.60
C GLU A 117 -3.72 10.12 6.56
N LEU A 118 -3.87 9.46 5.41
CA LEU A 118 -3.41 8.08 5.24
C LEU A 118 -1.89 7.94 5.29
N ASP A 119 -1.11 8.99 4.98
CA ASP A 119 0.36 8.92 4.96
C ASP A 119 0.95 8.54 6.32
N GLU A 120 0.27 8.86 7.42
CA GLU A 120 0.70 8.49 8.78
C GLU A 120 0.48 7.00 9.09
N PHE A 121 -0.42 6.35 8.37
CA PHE A 121 -0.81 4.95 8.59
C PHE A 121 -0.25 3.99 7.55
N ILE A 122 0.14 4.50 6.39
CA ILE A 122 0.76 3.72 5.32
C ILE A 122 2.23 3.49 5.64
N SER A 123 2.64 2.24 5.55
CA SER A 123 4.03 1.89 5.28
C SER A 123 4.06 0.58 4.51
N GLY A 124 5.17 0.31 3.82
CA GLY A 124 5.36 -0.97 3.14
C GLY A 124 5.28 -2.18 4.10
N SER A 125 5.32 -1.95 5.42
CA SER A 125 5.28 -3.03 6.42
C SER A 125 3.90 -3.69 6.47
N PRO A 126 3.83 -5.03 6.32
CA PRO A 126 2.59 -5.77 6.48
C PRO A 126 1.93 -5.61 7.85
N TYR A 127 2.67 -5.35 8.93
CA TYR A 127 2.09 -5.11 10.25
C TYR A 127 1.30 -3.80 10.33
N LYS A 128 1.82 -2.73 9.72
CA LYS A 128 1.09 -1.46 9.65
C LYS A 128 -0.08 -1.56 8.68
N THR A 129 0.12 -2.24 7.55
CA THR A 129 -0.93 -2.57 6.59
C THR A 129 -2.09 -3.28 7.27
N GLU A 130 -1.85 -4.36 8.00
CA GLU A 130 -2.90 -5.09 8.73
C GLU A 130 -3.67 -4.20 9.72
N LYS A 131 -2.96 -3.31 10.44
CA LYS A 131 -3.59 -2.36 11.36
C LYS A 131 -4.45 -1.32 10.63
N LEU A 132 -3.99 -0.80 9.49
CA LEU A 132 -4.75 0.12 8.66
C LEU A 132 -6.02 -0.55 8.12
N PHE A 133 -5.88 -1.74 7.54
CA PHE A 133 -7.01 -2.48 6.97
C PHE A 133 -8.02 -2.89 8.03
N LYS A 134 -7.57 -3.20 9.24
CA LYS A 134 -8.45 -3.40 10.39
C LYS A 134 -9.28 -2.16 10.75
N LYS A 135 -8.72 -0.94 10.62
CA LYS A 135 -9.46 0.32 10.90
C LYS A 135 -10.61 0.55 9.91
N ILE A 136 -10.46 0.10 8.67
CA ILE A 136 -11.46 0.23 7.61
C ILE A 136 -12.35 -1.03 7.46
N GLY A 137 -12.25 -1.98 8.39
CA GLY A 137 -13.13 -3.15 8.46
C GLY A 137 -12.73 -4.34 7.58
N ILE A 138 -11.53 -4.35 6.99
CA ILE A 138 -11.04 -5.44 6.15
C ILE A 138 -10.14 -6.39 6.96
N LYS A 139 -10.45 -7.69 6.86
CA LYS A 139 -9.81 -8.73 7.66
C LYS A 139 -8.72 -9.49 6.91
N LEU A 140 -7.59 -8.82 6.65
CA LEU A 140 -6.44 -9.45 5.97
C LEU A 140 -5.93 -10.71 6.70
N TYR A 141 -6.02 -10.73 8.04
CA TYR A 141 -5.56 -11.84 8.87
C TYR A 141 -6.42 -13.12 8.77
N GLU A 142 -7.56 -13.09 8.09
CA GLU A 142 -8.34 -14.31 7.82
C GLU A 142 -7.85 -15.02 6.55
N ASP A 143 -7.15 -14.31 5.66
CA ASP A 143 -6.63 -14.87 4.41
C ASP A 143 -5.34 -15.67 4.64
N ILE A 144 -5.30 -16.91 4.10
CA ILE A 144 -4.17 -17.83 4.25
C ILE A 144 -2.98 -17.36 3.41
N VAL A 145 -3.24 -16.94 2.18
CA VAL A 145 -2.21 -16.49 1.23
C VAL A 145 -1.49 -15.25 1.76
N TYR A 146 -2.23 -14.32 2.35
CA TYR A 146 -1.69 -13.13 3.00
C TYR A 146 -0.72 -13.48 4.13
N LYS A 147 -1.07 -14.46 4.98
CA LYS A 147 -0.19 -14.90 6.08
C LYS A 147 1.13 -15.47 5.57
N GLU A 148 1.09 -16.25 4.49
CA GLU A 148 2.28 -16.83 3.88
C GLU A 148 3.17 -15.78 3.21
N GLN A 149 2.56 -14.78 2.56
CA GLN A 149 3.27 -13.68 1.91
C GLN A 149 3.86 -12.68 2.91
N LYS A 150 3.20 -12.49 4.06
CA LYS A 150 3.53 -11.50 5.08
C LYS A 150 5.01 -11.49 5.47
N GLU A 151 5.56 -12.65 5.81
CA GLU A 151 6.96 -12.76 6.27
C GLU A 151 7.97 -12.36 5.19
N LYS A 152 7.70 -12.74 3.93
CA LYS A 152 8.56 -12.37 2.80
C LYS A 152 8.55 -10.85 2.57
N VAL A 153 7.38 -10.24 2.59
CA VAL A 153 7.24 -8.79 2.41
C VAL A 153 7.85 -8.02 3.58
N ILE A 154 7.74 -8.52 4.82
CA ILE A 154 8.44 -7.94 5.99
C ILE A 154 9.95 -7.88 5.72
N SER A 155 10.55 -9.00 5.29
CA SER A 155 11.99 -9.06 5.01
C SER A 155 12.44 -8.03 3.97
N ILE A 156 11.69 -7.89 2.87
CA ILE A 156 11.97 -6.91 1.80
C ILE A 156 11.94 -5.48 2.36
N VAL A 157 10.90 -5.16 3.13
CA VAL A 157 10.69 -3.80 3.68
C VAL A 157 11.72 -3.47 4.75
N GLU A 158 12.08 -4.43 5.60
CA GLU A 158 13.15 -4.26 6.60
C GLU A 158 14.49 -4.00 5.92
N LYS A 159 14.79 -4.71 4.83
CA LYS A 159 16.02 -4.46 4.07
C LYS A 159 16.01 -3.06 3.44
N ARG A 160 14.88 -2.61 2.86
CA ARG A 160 14.73 -1.21 2.40
C ARG A 160 14.95 -0.22 3.53
N ASN A 161 14.38 -0.47 4.70
CA ASN A 161 14.52 0.43 5.86
C ASN A 161 15.98 0.56 6.30
N LYS A 162 16.75 -0.54 6.27
CA LYS A 162 18.20 -0.50 6.54
C LYS A 162 18.95 0.34 5.49
N ILE A 163 18.63 0.16 4.21
CA ILE A 163 19.20 0.94 3.10
C ILE A 163 18.92 2.44 3.29
N VAL A 164 17.69 2.82 3.63
CA VAL A 164 17.27 4.23 3.75
C VAL A 164 17.80 4.87 5.04
N HIS A 165 17.64 4.21 6.19
CA HIS A 165 17.91 4.83 7.49
C HIS A 165 19.33 4.63 8.00
N HIS A 166 20.02 3.60 7.53
CA HIS A 166 21.39 3.28 7.97
C HIS A 166 22.41 3.40 6.83
N ASN A 167 21.98 3.87 5.66
CA ASN A 167 22.76 3.87 4.42
C ASN A 167 23.42 2.49 4.16
N ASP A 168 22.78 1.42 4.63
CA ASP A 168 23.33 0.07 4.61
C ASP A 168 23.70 -0.31 3.18
N SER A 169 24.81 -1.01 2.99
CA SER A 169 25.15 -1.52 1.67
C SER A 169 24.10 -2.53 1.23
N ALA A 170 23.68 -2.44 -0.03
CA ALA A 170 22.87 -3.47 -0.69
C ALA A 170 23.76 -4.48 -1.43
N SER A 171 25.03 -4.60 -1.03
CA SER A 171 26.00 -5.53 -1.64
C SER A 171 25.66 -7.00 -1.40
N ASP A 172 24.80 -7.27 -0.42
CA ASP A 172 24.22 -8.58 -0.11
C ASP A 172 22.97 -8.91 -0.95
N ILE A 173 22.53 -8.01 -1.83
CA ILE A 173 21.38 -8.21 -2.72
C ILE A 173 21.86 -8.18 -4.17
N SER A 174 21.61 -9.25 -4.91
CA SER A 174 21.85 -9.32 -6.35
C SER A 174 20.67 -8.76 -7.14
N PHE A 175 20.88 -8.42 -8.42
CA PHE A 175 19.76 -8.08 -9.32
C PHE A 175 18.75 -9.23 -9.47
N SER A 176 19.17 -10.49 -9.30
CA SER A 176 18.26 -11.64 -9.29
C SER A 176 17.37 -11.66 -8.04
N ASP A 177 17.91 -11.23 -6.89
CA ASP A 177 17.11 -11.08 -5.67
C ASP A 177 16.09 -9.95 -5.83
N ILE A 178 16.47 -8.86 -6.51
CA ILE A 178 15.53 -7.79 -6.88
C ILE A 178 14.38 -8.34 -7.73
N GLN A 179 14.65 -9.18 -8.73
CA GLN A 179 13.58 -9.79 -9.53
C GLN A 179 12.62 -10.61 -8.67
N THR A 180 13.16 -11.43 -7.78
CA THR A 180 12.37 -12.25 -6.86
C THR A 180 11.53 -11.39 -5.92
N ASN A 181 12.08 -10.26 -5.47
CA ASN A 181 11.37 -9.31 -4.63
C ASN A 181 10.24 -8.62 -5.39
N ILE A 182 10.46 -8.21 -6.64
CA ILE A 182 9.41 -7.62 -7.51
C ILE A 182 8.25 -8.60 -7.67
N ASP A 183 8.53 -9.86 -8.00
CA ASP A 183 7.51 -10.90 -8.16
C ASP A 183 6.75 -11.17 -6.85
N THR A 184 7.45 -11.15 -5.72
CA THR A 184 6.85 -11.31 -4.39
C THR A 184 5.91 -10.16 -4.06
N ILE A 185 6.32 -8.91 -4.31
CA ILE A 185 5.49 -7.72 -4.08
C ILE A 185 4.28 -7.71 -5.03
N ASN A 186 4.45 -8.04 -6.30
CA ASN A 186 3.33 -8.11 -7.26
C ASN A 186 2.29 -9.14 -6.80
N SER A 187 2.72 -10.33 -6.42
CA SER A 187 1.85 -11.40 -5.89
C SER A 187 1.10 -10.95 -4.62
N TYR A 188 1.79 -10.24 -3.72
CA TYR A 188 1.17 -9.68 -2.52
C TYR A 188 0.11 -8.62 -2.84
N MET A 189 0.42 -7.69 -3.75
CA MET A 189 -0.51 -6.64 -4.19
C MET A 189 -1.74 -7.22 -4.88
N LYS A 190 -1.54 -8.24 -5.73
CA LYS A 190 -2.62 -8.97 -6.40
C LYS A 190 -3.56 -9.63 -5.39
N ASN A 191 -3.00 -10.27 -4.36
CA ASN A 191 -3.80 -10.90 -3.31
C ASN A 191 -4.63 -9.86 -2.53
N ILE A 192 -4.00 -8.76 -2.07
CA ILE A 192 -4.69 -7.66 -1.39
C ILE A 192 -5.83 -7.11 -2.26
N ASN A 193 -5.56 -6.85 -3.54
CA ASN A 193 -6.58 -6.37 -4.48
C ASN A 193 -7.76 -7.34 -4.60
N SER A 194 -7.50 -8.65 -4.64
CA SER A 194 -8.55 -9.69 -4.67
C SER A 194 -9.42 -9.65 -3.42
N ILE A 195 -8.81 -9.61 -2.23
CA ILE A 195 -9.52 -9.52 -0.94
C ILE A 195 -10.42 -8.27 -0.91
N ILE A 196 -9.88 -7.12 -1.32
CA ILE A 196 -10.62 -5.86 -1.32
C ILE A 196 -11.77 -5.91 -2.31
N LYS A 197 -11.57 -6.43 -3.53
CA LYS A 197 -12.65 -6.58 -4.51
C LYS A 197 -13.80 -7.44 -3.96
N ALA A 198 -13.48 -8.53 -3.26
CA ALA A 198 -14.49 -9.37 -2.63
C ALA A 198 -15.28 -8.61 -1.54
N GLU A 199 -14.63 -7.74 -0.76
CA GLU A 199 -15.30 -6.91 0.24
C GLU A 199 -16.16 -5.79 -0.37
N LEU A 200 -15.75 -5.18 -1.48
CA LEU A 200 -16.48 -4.06 -2.09
C LEU A 200 -17.81 -4.49 -2.74
N VAL A 201 -17.90 -5.75 -3.16
CA VAL A 201 -19.11 -6.36 -3.76
C VAL A 201 -20.19 -6.69 -2.72
N LYS A 202 -19.84 -6.79 -1.44
CA LYS A 202 -20.81 -6.96 -0.35
C LYS A 202 -21.63 -5.68 -0.12
#